data_AF-R7D8I5-F1
#
_entry.id   AF-R7D8I5-F1
#
_cell.length_a   1.000
_cell.length_b   1.000
_cell.length_c   1.000
_cell.angle_alpha   90.00
_cell.angle_beta   90.00
_cell.angle_gamma   90.00
#
_symmetry.space_group_name_H-M   'P 1'
#
loop_
_entity.id
_entity.type
_entity.pdbx_description
1 polymer ?
#
loop_
_entity_poly.entity_id
_entity_poly.type
_entity_poly.pdbx_seq_one_letter_code
_entity_poly.pdbx_strand_id
1 'polypeptide(L)'
;MTTDDAWFRDTAATYVINGKGEKRANHWHFNAYGGLVDGLYFPWDKDEQIALKMAELSGCRRYRPDDMILEGGSITVDGEGTLVVTDQCLLSPGRTCSAVLEEEEDPESIWPKYHKKFEPWSEELREYMNEHLKDYLGVTDQCLLSPGRTCSAVLEEEEDPESIWPKFKKKFEPWSEELREYMNEHLKDYLGVEKVIWVKEGIDPEETNGHIDDVATFIAPGVMACIWTDDPEYPFYDQCHAAYETLSNAVDAKGRKMKVYKLCMPVNPLFMDQASCDTIDADENAEPRVPDEPLIASYMNYLVTNHGVIVPQYGDENDQLAVDTLQKIYDEVWGEGVYKCVGVQSEQVVFGGGNIHCITQQEPSA
;
A
#
# COMPACT_ATOMS: atom_id res chain seq x y z
N MET A 1 -13.65 -2.81 -13.80
CA MET A 1 -13.11 -3.40 -12.56
C MET A 1 -13.98 -2.85 -11.43
N THR A 2 -14.49 -3.69 -10.55
CA THR A 2 -15.24 -3.24 -9.37
C THR A 2 -14.26 -2.98 -8.22
N THR A 3 -14.48 -1.94 -7.43
CA THR A 3 -13.69 -1.50 -6.29
C THR A 3 -14.65 -1.07 -5.16
N ASP A 4 -14.17 -1.02 -3.91
CA ASP A 4 -14.89 -0.44 -2.77
C ASP A 4 -14.48 1.04 -2.61
N ASP A 5 -13.20 1.35 -2.76
CA ASP A 5 -12.68 2.72 -2.90
C ASP A 5 -11.69 2.86 -4.09
N ALA A 6 -11.02 4.01 -4.23
CA ALA A 6 -10.23 4.40 -5.41
C ALA A 6 -8.70 4.50 -5.17
N TRP A 7 -8.17 3.82 -4.15
CA TRP A 7 -6.75 3.86 -3.77
C TRP A 7 -5.93 2.77 -4.47
N PHE A 8 -5.69 2.96 -5.76
CA PHE A 8 -4.97 1.98 -6.58
C PHE A 8 -3.53 1.75 -6.14
N ARG A 9 -2.85 2.70 -5.49
CA ARG A 9 -1.50 2.49 -4.96
C ARG A 9 -1.43 1.29 -4.03
N ASP A 10 -2.48 1.12 -3.23
CA ASP A 10 -2.47 0.24 -2.07
C ASP A 10 -3.13 -1.11 -2.36
N THR A 11 -4.10 -1.10 -3.26
CA THR A 11 -4.90 -2.26 -3.63
C THR A 11 -4.38 -2.98 -4.88
N ALA A 12 -3.55 -2.29 -5.69
CA ALA A 12 -3.00 -2.84 -6.91
C ALA A 12 -1.78 -3.73 -6.71
N ALA A 13 -1.45 -4.47 -7.78
CA ALA A 13 -0.25 -5.29 -7.80
C ALA A 13 1.01 -4.42 -7.81
N THR A 14 1.96 -4.75 -6.94
CA THR A 14 3.33 -4.24 -7.04
C THR A 14 4.10 -5.06 -8.08
N TYR A 15 4.37 -4.49 -9.25
CA TYR A 15 5.07 -5.19 -10.31
C TYR A 15 6.58 -5.30 -10.05
N VAL A 16 7.14 -6.47 -10.35
CA VAL A 16 8.58 -6.76 -10.32
C VAL A 16 9.05 -7.25 -11.69
N ILE A 17 10.27 -6.87 -12.07
CA ILE A 17 10.89 -7.24 -13.35
C ILE A 17 12.22 -7.96 -13.11
N ASN A 18 12.59 -8.87 -14.03
CA ASN A 18 13.83 -9.64 -13.91
C ASN A 18 15.01 -9.08 -14.72
N GLY A 19 14.83 -7.93 -15.39
CA GLY A 19 15.83 -7.32 -16.29
C GLY A 19 16.08 -8.11 -17.58
N LYS A 20 15.25 -9.10 -17.90
CA LYS A 20 15.35 -9.98 -19.07
C LYS A 20 14.05 -10.02 -19.88
N GLY A 21 13.21 -8.99 -19.77
CA GLY A 21 11.95 -8.92 -20.51
C GLY A 21 10.76 -9.61 -19.84
N GLU A 22 10.89 -10.12 -18.60
CA GLU A 22 9.77 -10.70 -17.86
C GLU A 22 9.33 -9.82 -16.69
N LYS A 23 8.01 -9.74 -16.50
CA LYS A 23 7.34 -9.03 -15.42
C LYS A 23 6.41 -9.96 -14.65
N ARG A 24 6.35 -9.80 -13.34
CA ARG A 24 5.43 -10.48 -12.43
C ARG A 24 4.77 -9.47 -11.49
N ALA A 25 3.69 -9.88 -10.86
CA ALA A 25 2.86 -9.05 -9.99
C ALA A 25 2.90 -9.60 -8.56
N ASN A 26 3.38 -8.82 -7.59
CA ASN A 26 3.13 -9.13 -6.18
C ASN A 26 1.71 -8.67 -5.84
N HIS A 27 0.91 -9.60 -5.34
CA HIS A 27 -0.44 -9.38 -4.86
C HIS A 27 -0.43 -9.53 -3.34
N TRP A 28 -0.28 -8.42 -2.65
CA TRP A 28 -0.35 -8.34 -1.19
C TRP A 28 -1.76 -8.58 -0.69
N HIS A 29 -1.91 -8.98 0.57
CA HIS A 29 -3.21 -8.88 1.21
C HIS A 29 -3.47 -7.41 1.57
N PHE A 30 -4.67 -6.94 1.28
CA PHE A 30 -5.21 -5.64 1.59
C PHE A 30 -6.38 -5.79 2.57
N ASN A 31 -6.44 -4.90 3.55
CA ASN A 31 -7.48 -4.91 4.56
C ASN A 31 -8.06 -3.53 4.90
N ALA A 32 -8.06 -2.59 3.95
CA ALA A 32 -8.45 -1.20 4.23
C ALA A 32 -7.65 -0.58 5.38
N TYR A 33 -6.32 -0.75 5.33
CA TYR A 33 -5.38 -0.03 6.21
C TYR A 33 -5.52 -0.34 7.70
N GLY A 34 -5.94 -1.55 8.07
CA GLY A 34 -6.15 -1.88 9.47
C GLY A 34 -7.15 -3.00 9.75
N GLY A 35 -7.90 -3.40 8.74
CA GLY A 35 -8.90 -4.44 8.84
C GLY A 35 -9.98 -4.04 9.84
N LEU A 36 -10.30 -4.97 10.73
CA LEU A 36 -11.27 -4.71 11.78
C LEU A 36 -10.65 -4.17 13.08
N VAL A 37 -9.34 -3.94 13.10
CA VAL A 37 -8.68 -3.33 14.25
C VAL A 37 -8.86 -1.82 14.17
N ASP A 38 -8.43 -1.24 13.06
CA ASP A 38 -8.32 0.21 12.82
C ASP A 38 -8.46 0.55 11.33
N GLY A 39 -9.17 -0.27 10.54
CA GLY A 39 -9.35 -0.04 9.12
C GLY A 39 -10.36 1.07 8.81
N LEU A 40 -10.16 1.72 7.66
CA LEU A 40 -10.89 2.95 7.27
C LEU A 40 -12.29 2.70 6.74
N TYR A 41 -12.57 1.49 6.25
CA TYR A 41 -13.92 1.15 5.82
C TYR A 41 -14.17 -0.35 5.82
N PHE A 42 -15.45 -0.74 5.76
CA PHE A 42 -15.90 -2.11 5.57
C PHE A 42 -17.10 -2.20 4.61
N PRO A 43 -17.14 -3.16 3.66
CA PRO A 43 -16.09 -4.14 3.30
C PRO A 43 -15.05 -3.59 2.31
N TRP A 44 -13.88 -4.25 2.22
CA TRP A 44 -12.76 -3.95 1.28
C TRP A 44 -12.50 -5.06 0.25
N ASP A 45 -13.56 -5.80 -0.02
CA ASP A 45 -13.50 -7.13 -0.55
C ASP A 45 -13.33 -7.13 -2.09
N LYS A 46 -13.79 -6.07 -2.76
CA LYS A 46 -13.58 -5.80 -4.18
C LYS A 46 -12.18 -5.24 -4.38
N ASP A 47 -11.68 -4.48 -3.41
CA ASP A 47 -10.34 -3.89 -3.41
C ASP A 47 -9.25 -4.95 -3.30
N GLU A 48 -9.44 -5.94 -2.43
CA GLU A 48 -8.55 -7.11 -2.31
C GLU A 48 -8.38 -7.90 -3.63
N GLN A 49 -9.32 -7.75 -4.57
CA GLN A 49 -9.26 -8.41 -5.88
C GLN A 49 -8.54 -7.58 -6.96
N ILE A 50 -8.21 -6.31 -6.70
CA ILE A 50 -7.68 -5.39 -7.73
C ILE A 50 -6.34 -5.91 -8.28
N ALA A 51 -5.39 -6.25 -7.39
CA ALA A 51 -4.10 -6.80 -7.79
C ALA A 51 -4.21 -8.09 -8.63
N LEU A 52 -5.14 -9.00 -8.30
CA LEU A 52 -5.41 -10.20 -9.10
C LEU A 52 -5.89 -9.82 -10.50
N LYS A 53 -6.91 -8.96 -10.59
CA LYS A 53 -7.49 -8.53 -11.87
C LYS A 53 -6.46 -7.79 -12.72
N MET A 54 -5.58 -6.99 -12.11
CA MET A 54 -4.47 -6.34 -12.80
C MET A 54 -3.46 -7.36 -13.34
N ALA A 55 -3.06 -8.34 -12.54
CA ALA A 55 -2.16 -9.39 -13.01
C ALA A 55 -2.75 -10.17 -14.20
N GLU A 56 -4.05 -10.49 -14.18
CA GLU A 56 -4.75 -11.13 -15.29
C GLU A 56 -4.79 -10.25 -16.55
N LEU A 57 -5.13 -8.96 -16.40
CA LEU A 57 -5.17 -8.01 -17.51
C LEU A 57 -3.80 -7.80 -18.15
N SER A 58 -2.74 -7.75 -17.35
CA SER A 58 -1.36 -7.58 -17.83
C SER A 58 -0.70 -8.90 -18.25
N GLY A 59 -1.40 -10.04 -18.13
CA GLY A 59 -0.89 -11.36 -18.47
C GLY A 59 0.32 -11.81 -17.62
N CYS A 60 0.47 -11.23 -16.43
CA CYS A 60 1.59 -11.48 -15.53
C CYS A 60 1.29 -12.66 -14.61
N ARG A 61 2.33 -13.47 -14.33
CA ARG A 61 2.26 -14.40 -13.19
C ARG A 61 2.27 -13.58 -11.89
N ARG A 62 1.46 -13.98 -10.92
CA ARG A 62 1.45 -13.35 -9.59
C ARG A 62 2.23 -14.15 -8.56
N TYR A 63 2.77 -13.43 -7.59
CA TYR A 63 3.15 -13.95 -6.28
C TYR A 63 2.16 -13.41 -5.27
N ARG A 64 1.78 -14.24 -4.30
CA ARG A 64 0.94 -13.83 -3.18
C ARG A 64 1.56 -14.41 -1.92
N PRO A 65 1.96 -13.59 -0.94
CA PRO A 65 2.36 -14.10 0.35
C PRO A 65 1.19 -14.81 1.02
N ASP A 66 1.51 -15.84 1.80
CA ASP A 66 0.51 -16.60 2.54
C ASP A 66 -0.03 -15.77 3.72
N ASP A 67 0.81 -14.91 4.33
CA ASP A 67 0.63 -14.28 5.64
C ASP A 67 1.25 -12.89 5.79
N MET A 68 1.06 -12.04 4.77
CA MET A 68 1.54 -10.66 4.82
C MET A 68 0.51 -9.69 4.25
N ILE A 69 0.11 -8.74 5.08
CA ILE A 69 -0.71 -7.58 4.71
C ILE A 69 0.24 -6.43 4.41
N LEU A 70 0.06 -5.80 3.25
CA LEU A 70 0.92 -4.72 2.80
C LEU A 70 0.22 -3.87 1.73
N GLU A 71 0.36 -2.56 1.85
CA GLU A 71 -0.09 -1.58 0.88
C GLU A 71 1.10 -1.03 0.07
N GLY A 72 0.92 -0.78 -1.23
CA GLY A 72 2.01 -0.26 -2.07
C GLY A 72 2.53 1.12 -1.65
N GLY A 73 1.72 1.97 -1.01
CA GLY A 73 2.11 3.29 -0.50
C GLY A 73 2.97 3.21 0.77
N SER A 74 2.92 2.09 1.49
CA SER A 74 3.74 1.84 2.69
C SER A 74 5.22 1.55 2.38
N ILE A 75 5.59 1.44 1.10
CA ILE A 75 6.93 1.08 0.63
C ILE A 75 7.46 2.02 -0.47
N THR A 76 8.76 2.29 -0.48
CA THR A 76 9.44 2.96 -1.61
C THR A 76 10.80 2.33 -1.89
N VAL A 77 11.11 2.04 -3.16
CA VAL A 77 12.30 1.28 -3.59
C VAL A 77 13.19 2.06 -4.55
N ASP A 78 14.50 1.81 -4.51
CA ASP A 78 15.50 2.49 -5.35
C ASP A 78 15.80 1.78 -6.67
N GLY A 79 15.33 0.53 -6.83
CA GLY A 79 15.64 -0.33 -7.98
C GLY A 79 17.03 -0.97 -7.98
N GLU A 80 17.83 -0.75 -6.93
CA GLU A 80 19.19 -1.30 -6.76
C GLU A 80 19.37 -2.07 -5.43
N GLY A 81 18.27 -2.43 -4.80
CA GLY A 81 18.24 -3.33 -3.65
C GLY A 81 17.97 -2.64 -2.32
N THR A 82 17.57 -1.36 -2.32
CA THR A 82 17.20 -0.62 -1.12
C THR A 82 15.70 -0.33 -1.10
N LEU A 83 15.10 -0.57 0.05
CA LEU A 83 13.72 -0.25 0.38
C LEU A 83 13.69 0.69 1.59
N VAL A 84 12.74 1.62 1.62
CA VAL A 84 12.38 2.41 2.81
C VAL A 84 10.93 2.17 3.16
N VAL A 85 10.66 2.01 4.46
CA VAL A 85 9.33 1.77 5.06
C VAL A 85 9.22 2.53 6.38
N THR A 86 8.02 2.55 6.99
CA THR A 86 7.81 3.07 8.34
C THR A 86 7.51 1.96 9.36
N ASP A 87 8.01 2.12 10.60
CA ASP A 87 7.69 1.25 11.72
C ASP A 87 6.22 1.39 12.12
N GLN A 88 5.73 2.63 12.15
CA GLN A 88 4.37 2.98 12.55
C GLN A 88 3.34 2.21 11.73
N CYS A 89 3.56 2.05 10.42
CA CYS A 89 2.64 1.35 9.54
C CYS A 89 2.84 -0.16 9.61
N LEU A 90 4.01 -0.66 9.19
CA LEU A 90 4.19 -2.09 8.93
C LEU A 90 4.14 -2.97 10.18
N LEU A 91 4.37 -2.38 11.35
CA LEU A 91 4.35 -3.09 12.62
C LEU A 91 3.10 -2.77 13.45
N SER A 92 2.13 -2.04 12.88
CA SER A 92 0.87 -1.69 13.53
C SER A 92 0.01 -2.94 13.80
N PRO A 93 -0.87 -2.89 14.82
CA PRO A 93 -1.69 -4.02 15.21
C PRO A 93 -2.65 -4.46 14.11
N GLY A 94 -3.14 -3.54 13.27
CA GLY A 94 -4.06 -3.83 12.18
C GLY A 94 -3.43 -4.33 10.87
N ARG A 95 -2.09 -4.39 10.76
CA ARG A 95 -1.40 -4.96 9.58
C ARG A 95 -1.17 -6.45 9.72
N THR A 96 0.01 -6.93 9.34
CA THR A 96 0.44 -8.33 9.47
C THR A 96 0.36 -8.83 10.92
N CYS A 97 0.33 -7.95 11.92
CA CYS A 97 0.06 -8.34 13.30
C CYS A 97 -1.37 -8.88 13.52
N SER A 98 -2.36 -8.38 12.79
CA SER A 98 -3.77 -8.83 12.86
C SER A 98 -4.00 -10.18 12.18
N ALA A 99 -2.97 -10.76 11.58
CA ALA A 99 -3.00 -12.05 10.96
C ALA A 99 -3.28 -13.16 12.00
N VAL A 100 -4.50 -13.71 12.02
CA VAL A 100 -4.92 -14.70 13.05
C VAL A 100 -4.37 -16.10 12.75
N LEU A 101 -3.89 -16.77 13.80
CA LEU A 101 -3.34 -18.13 13.80
C LEU A 101 -4.40 -19.23 13.61
N GLU A 102 -4.15 -20.24 12.77
CA GLU A 102 -4.86 -21.54 12.83
C GLU A 102 -4.02 -22.55 13.65
N GLU A 103 -4.50 -22.96 14.84
CA GLU A 103 -3.81 -23.97 15.66
C GLU A 103 -4.46 -25.37 15.64
N GLU A 104 -5.76 -25.55 15.37
CA GLU A 104 -6.36 -26.89 15.18
C GLU A 104 -7.52 -26.91 14.15
N GLU A 105 -7.66 -28.04 13.45
CA GLU A 105 -8.75 -28.33 12.51
C GLU A 105 -10.09 -28.51 13.25
N ASP A 106 -11.12 -27.73 12.88
CA ASP A 106 -12.47 -27.86 13.45
C ASP A 106 -13.22 -29.13 12.95
N PRO A 107 -13.48 -30.14 13.80
CA PRO A 107 -14.13 -31.39 13.40
C PRO A 107 -15.64 -31.30 13.14
N GLU A 108 -16.31 -30.17 13.40
CA GLU A 108 -17.77 -30.01 13.20
C GLU A 108 -18.16 -29.26 11.90
N SER A 109 -17.17 -28.79 11.12
CA SER A 109 -17.40 -28.11 9.85
C SER A 109 -18.11 -28.99 8.81
N ILE A 110 -19.22 -28.50 8.24
CA ILE A 110 -20.01 -29.17 7.20
C ILE A 110 -19.76 -28.62 5.78
N TRP A 111 -18.75 -27.76 5.59
CA TRP A 111 -18.26 -27.30 4.29
C TRP A 111 -17.00 -28.08 3.84
N PRO A 112 -16.77 -28.27 2.54
CA PRO A 112 -15.80 -29.25 2.08
C PRO A 112 -14.36 -28.81 2.33
N LYS A 113 -13.74 -29.49 3.30
CA LYS A 113 -12.29 -29.49 3.47
C LYS A 113 -11.63 -30.36 2.39
N TYR A 114 -10.78 -29.78 1.56
CA TYR A 114 -10.10 -30.54 0.50
C TYR A 114 -8.82 -31.17 1.03
N HIS A 115 -8.93 -32.36 1.65
CA HIS A 115 -7.78 -33.16 2.09
C HIS A 115 -7.23 -34.11 1.01
N LYS A 116 -7.66 -33.99 -0.24
CA LYS A 116 -7.22 -34.91 -1.30
C LYS A 116 -6.25 -34.23 -2.25
N LYS A 117 -4.96 -34.58 -2.14
CA LYS A 117 -3.97 -34.28 -3.18
C LYS A 117 -4.31 -35.10 -4.42
N PHE A 118 -4.66 -34.42 -5.50
CA PHE A 118 -4.74 -35.04 -6.83
C PHE A 118 -3.43 -34.79 -7.57
N GLU A 119 -2.99 -35.78 -8.35
CA GLU A 119 -1.92 -35.55 -9.31
C GLU A 119 -2.39 -34.54 -10.36
N PRO A 120 -1.55 -33.55 -10.75
CA PRO A 120 -1.91 -32.58 -11.77
C PRO A 120 -2.40 -33.26 -13.04
N TRP A 121 -3.53 -32.79 -13.59
CA TRP A 121 -4.16 -33.29 -14.82
C TRP A 121 -4.76 -34.71 -14.76
N SER A 122 -4.92 -35.29 -13.56
CA SER A 122 -5.57 -36.58 -13.40
C SER A 122 -7.06 -36.57 -13.79
N GLU A 123 -7.55 -37.68 -14.35
CA GLU A 123 -8.97 -37.85 -14.68
C GLU A 123 -9.86 -37.78 -13.43
N GLU A 124 -9.35 -38.22 -12.28
CA GLU A 124 -10.05 -38.15 -10.99
C GLU A 124 -10.31 -36.70 -10.52
N LEU A 125 -9.32 -35.80 -10.70
CA LEU A 125 -9.52 -34.35 -10.46
C LEU A 125 -10.56 -33.76 -11.42
N ARG A 126 -10.58 -34.24 -12.66
CA ARG A 126 -11.43 -33.70 -13.74
C ARG A 126 -12.89 -34.13 -13.60
N GLU A 127 -13.15 -35.34 -13.12
CA GLU A 127 -14.50 -35.82 -12.78
C GLU A 127 -15.04 -35.13 -11.53
N TYR A 128 -14.20 -35.00 -10.49
CA TYR A 128 -14.55 -34.34 -9.23
C TYR A 128 -14.97 -32.86 -9.42
N MET A 129 -14.24 -32.11 -10.25
CA MET A 129 -14.61 -30.73 -10.58
C MET A 129 -15.91 -30.63 -11.40
N ASN A 130 -16.20 -31.59 -12.28
CA ASN A 130 -17.39 -31.57 -13.12
C ASN A 130 -18.68 -31.85 -12.34
N GLU A 131 -18.60 -32.68 -11.31
CA GLU A 131 -19.76 -33.11 -10.52
C GLU A 131 -20.20 -32.06 -9.49
N HIS A 132 -19.26 -31.29 -8.92
CA HIS A 132 -19.54 -30.43 -7.77
C HIS A 132 -19.61 -28.91 -8.07
N LEU A 133 -19.06 -28.43 -9.18
CA LEU A 133 -19.06 -26.98 -9.50
C LEU A 133 -20.28 -26.51 -10.32
N LYS A 134 -21.01 -27.42 -10.97
CA LYS A 134 -22.13 -27.04 -11.87
C LYS A 134 -23.38 -26.57 -11.11
N ASP A 135 -23.68 -27.19 -9.98
CA ASP A 135 -24.87 -26.85 -9.19
C ASP A 135 -24.65 -25.62 -8.30
N TYR A 136 -23.41 -25.30 -7.93
CA TYR A 136 -23.09 -24.16 -7.05
C TYR A 136 -23.09 -22.81 -7.78
N LEU A 137 -22.72 -22.78 -9.07
CA LEU A 137 -22.51 -21.52 -9.80
C LEU A 137 -23.60 -21.17 -10.82
N GLY A 138 -24.50 -22.09 -11.17
CA GLY A 138 -25.64 -21.79 -12.04
C GLY A 138 -25.28 -21.25 -13.44
N VAL A 139 -24.16 -21.69 -14.05
CA VAL A 139 -23.75 -21.25 -15.40
C VAL A 139 -23.13 -22.39 -16.23
N THR A 140 -23.31 -22.31 -17.55
CA THR A 140 -22.87 -23.29 -18.57
C THR A 140 -21.36 -23.32 -18.84
N ASP A 141 -20.88 -24.41 -19.46
CA ASP A 141 -19.47 -24.88 -19.63
C ASP A 141 -18.37 -23.90 -20.09
N GLN A 142 -18.65 -22.61 -20.35
CA GLN A 142 -17.67 -21.62 -20.82
C GLN A 142 -17.03 -20.74 -19.73
N CYS A 143 -17.50 -20.78 -18.48
CA CYS A 143 -17.03 -19.88 -17.40
C CYS A 143 -16.04 -20.52 -16.39
N LEU A 144 -15.63 -21.77 -16.56
CA LEU A 144 -14.87 -22.56 -15.55
C LEU A 144 -13.35 -22.30 -15.50
N LEU A 145 -12.84 -21.19 -16.04
CA LEU A 145 -11.39 -20.95 -16.19
C LEU A 145 -10.83 -19.68 -15.52
N SER A 146 -11.56 -19.03 -14.60
CA SER A 146 -11.03 -17.89 -13.83
C SER A 146 -11.27 -18.07 -12.31
N PRO A 147 -10.24 -18.11 -11.46
CA PRO A 147 -10.39 -18.12 -10.01
C PRO A 147 -10.47 -16.70 -9.43
N GLY A 148 -11.37 -16.47 -8.46
CA GLY A 148 -11.29 -15.31 -7.54
C GLY A 148 -12.57 -14.48 -7.39
N ARG A 149 -13.52 -14.96 -6.59
CA ARG A 149 -14.57 -14.18 -5.90
C ARG A 149 -14.74 -14.88 -4.56
N THR A 150 -14.44 -14.30 -3.40
CA THR A 150 -15.21 -13.36 -2.55
C THR A 150 -14.43 -13.25 -1.19
N CYS A 151 -14.91 -12.67 -0.09
CA CYS A 151 -15.11 -11.27 0.29
C CYS A 151 -15.88 -11.16 1.65
N SER A 152 -15.40 -10.39 2.67
CA SER A 152 -16.10 -9.77 3.87
C SER A 152 -16.00 -10.39 5.32
N ALA A 153 -15.96 -9.56 6.40
CA ALA A 153 -15.42 -9.72 7.81
C ALA A 153 -16.38 -9.43 8.99
N VAL A 154 -16.04 -9.84 10.25
CA VAL A 154 -16.60 -9.35 11.55
C VAL A 154 -15.65 -9.55 12.78
N LEU A 155 -15.80 -8.70 13.83
CA LEU A 155 -15.15 -8.73 15.16
C LEU A 155 -15.86 -9.69 16.14
N GLU A 156 -15.10 -10.12 17.14
CA GLU A 156 -15.25 -11.31 17.99
C GLU A 156 -16.15 -11.11 19.23
N GLU A 157 -17.18 -11.94 19.38
CA GLU A 157 -17.37 -12.71 20.61
C GLU A 157 -17.90 -14.11 20.23
N GLU A 158 -17.06 -15.11 20.48
CA GLU A 158 -17.16 -16.53 20.10
C GLU A 158 -16.75 -16.84 18.65
N GLU A 159 -15.73 -17.70 18.50
CA GLU A 159 -15.14 -18.14 17.23
C GLU A 159 -16.22 -18.48 16.18
N ASP A 160 -16.15 -17.83 15.02
CA ASP A 160 -16.99 -18.13 13.87
C ASP A 160 -16.27 -19.13 12.94
N PRO A 161 -16.63 -20.43 12.95
CA PRO A 161 -16.09 -21.43 12.05
C PRO A 161 -16.47 -21.22 10.57
N GLU A 162 -17.28 -20.21 10.22
CA GLU A 162 -17.62 -19.84 8.84
C GLU A 162 -16.77 -18.67 8.26
N SER A 163 -15.74 -18.19 8.98
CA SER A 163 -14.87 -17.10 8.49
C SER A 163 -14.16 -17.44 7.17
N ILE A 164 -14.34 -16.56 6.18
CA ILE A 164 -13.78 -16.63 4.82
C ILE A 164 -12.45 -15.86 4.66
N TRP A 165 -11.92 -15.30 5.74
CA TRP A 165 -10.66 -14.56 5.70
C TRP A 165 -9.46 -15.48 5.78
N PRO A 166 -8.32 -15.08 5.16
CA PRO A 166 -7.09 -15.83 5.28
C PRO A 166 -6.72 -15.98 6.75
N LYS A 167 -6.67 -17.23 7.22
CA LYS A 167 -6.06 -17.59 8.48
C LYS A 167 -4.58 -17.84 8.20
N PHE A 168 -3.74 -17.33 9.09
CA PHE A 168 -2.30 -17.27 8.96
C PHE A 168 -1.63 -18.17 9.99
N LYS A 169 -0.32 -18.43 9.87
CA LYS A 169 0.37 -19.45 10.67
C LYS A 169 1.13 -18.91 11.86
N LYS A 170 1.15 -17.59 12.06
CA LYS A 170 2.01 -16.96 13.05
C LYS A 170 1.34 -15.74 13.65
N LYS A 171 1.28 -15.71 14.98
CA LYS A 171 0.87 -14.53 15.74
C LYS A 171 2.12 -13.70 16.06
N PHE A 172 2.02 -12.39 15.86
CA PHE A 172 3.04 -11.44 16.26
C PHE A 172 2.49 -10.50 17.32
N GLU A 173 3.40 -9.92 18.12
CA GLU A 173 3.06 -8.77 18.95
C GLU A 173 3.31 -7.48 18.14
N PRO A 174 2.43 -6.46 18.25
CA PRO A 174 2.61 -5.17 17.56
C PRO A 174 3.97 -4.54 17.91
N TRP A 175 4.64 -3.95 16.92
CA TRP A 175 5.97 -3.33 17.07
C TRP A 175 7.08 -4.22 17.63
N SER A 176 6.89 -5.55 17.66
CA SER A 176 7.91 -6.49 18.12
C SER A 176 9.08 -6.62 17.15
N GLU A 177 10.26 -6.92 17.69
CA GLU A 177 11.44 -7.22 16.87
C GLU A 177 11.22 -8.48 16.02
N GLU A 178 10.45 -9.45 16.52
CA GLU A 178 10.09 -10.66 15.77
C GLU A 178 9.25 -10.34 14.52
N LEU A 179 8.27 -9.43 14.64
CA LEU A 179 7.50 -8.95 13.49
C LEU A 179 8.39 -8.17 12.52
N ARG A 180 9.27 -7.31 13.03
CA ARG A 180 10.21 -6.56 12.21
C ARG A 180 11.15 -7.47 11.42
N GLU A 181 11.73 -8.48 12.06
CA GLU A 181 12.60 -9.47 11.41
C GLU A 181 11.84 -10.20 10.31
N TYR A 182 10.63 -10.68 10.61
CA TYR A 182 9.75 -11.33 9.64
C TYR A 182 9.44 -10.43 8.43
N MET A 183 8.98 -9.19 8.66
CA MET A 183 8.68 -8.23 7.59
C MET A 183 9.93 -7.93 6.78
N ASN A 184 11.08 -7.72 7.42
CA ASN A 184 12.36 -7.46 6.75
C ASN A 184 12.80 -8.62 5.83
N GLU A 185 12.57 -9.87 6.20
CA GLU A 185 12.87 -11.02 5.34
C GLU A 185 11.89 -11.09 4.14
N HIS A 186 10.59 -10.99 4.39
CA HIS A 186 9.57 -11.12 3.34
C HIS A 186 9.62 -9.96 2.34
N LEU A 187 9.86 -8.73 2.81
CA LEU A 187 10.08 -7.59 1.92
C LEU A 187 11.26 -7.84 0.96
N LYS A 188 12.36 -8.44 1.45
CA LYS A 188 13.51 -8.79 0.59
C LYS A 188 13.16 -9.85 -0.44
N ASP A 189 12.46 -10.90 -0.03
CA ASP A 189 12.11 -12.01 -0.91
C ASP A 189 11.16 -11.60 -2.04
N TYR A 190 10.14 -10.81 -1.73
CA TYR A 190 9.12 -10.43 -2.71
C TYR A 190 9.53 -9.21 -3.56
N LEU A 191 10.30 -8.26 -3.01
CA LEU A 191 10.70 -7.05 -3.74
C LEU A 191 12.08 -7.17 -4.39
N GLY A 192 12.84 -8.24 -4.11
CA GLY A 192 14.19 -8.42 -4.64
C GLY A 192 15.19 -7.40 -4.09
N VAL A 193 14.96 -6.92 -2.86
CA VAL A 193 15.83 -5.96 -2.17
C VAL A 193 16.79 -6.67 -1.22
N GLU A 194 17.89 -6.01 -0.87
CA GLU A 194 18.92 -6.52 0.04
C GLU A 194 18.87 -5.80 1.40
N LYS A 195 18.40 -4.55 1.42
CA LYS A 195 18.39 -3.68 2.59
C LYS A 195 17.06 -2.96 2.75
N VAL A 196 16.54 -3.00 3.98
CA VAL A 196 15.37 -2.21 4.40
C VAL A 196 15.85 -1.14 5.38
N ILE A 197 15.49 0.12 5.11
CA ILE A 197 15.70 1.25 6.00
C ILE A 197 14.34 1.56 6.64
N TRP A 198 14.32 1.65 7.96
CA TRP A 198 13.10 1.84 8.73
C TRP A 198 13.07 3.26 9.29
N VAL A 199 12.08 4.05 8.84
CA VAL A 199 11.73 5.33 9.43
C VAL A 199 10.74 5.07 10.57
N LYS A 200 10.86 5.81 11.69
CA LYS A 200 10.06 5.50 12.87
C LYS A 200 8.55 5.78 12.67
N GLU A 201 8.22 6.97 12.19
CA GLU A 201 6.84 7.47 12.11
C GLU A 201 6.59 8.13 10.74
N GLY A 202 5.37 7.97 10.23
CA GLY A 202 4.81 8.77 9.17
C GLY A 202 4.01 9.97 9.71
N ILE A 203 3.15 10.56 8.89
CA ILE A 203 2.41 11.78 9.27
C ILE A 203 0.90 11.57 9.40
N ASP A 204 0.40 10.37 9.14
CA ASP A 204 -1.02 10.04 9.07
C ASP A 204 -1.36 8.82 9.96
N PRO A 205 -1.19 8.96 11.29
CA PRO A 205 -1.40 7.85 12.25
C PRO A 205 -2.79 7.21 12.17
N GLU A 206 -3.83 8.02 11.98
CA GLU A 206 -5.23 7.59 12.00
C GLU A 206 -5.78 7.27 10.59
N GLU A 207 -4.98 7.44 9.54
CA GLU A 207 -5.38 7.14 8.17
C GLU A 207 -4.68 5.85 7.70
N THR A 208 -3.49 5.93 7.13
CA THR A 208 -2.77 4.75 6.63
C THR A 208 -1.76 4.17 7.65
N ASN A 209 -1.85 4.61 8.91
CA ASN A 209 -0.90 4.29 9.97
C ASN A 209 0.53 4.79 9.69
N GLY A 210 0.68 5.92 8.98
CA GLY A 210 2.00 6.49 8.73
C GLY A 210 2.70 5.95 7.47
N HIS A 211 2.07 5.97 6.30
CA HIS A 211 2.72 5.54 5.06
C HIS A 211 4.00 6.33 4.74
N ILE A 212 4.95 5.69 4.05
CA ILE A 212 6.23 6.32 3.70
C ILE A 212 6.09 7.28 2.52
N ASP A 213 5.13 7.08 1.62
CA ASP A 213 4.96 7.87 0.40
C ASP A 213 4.48 9.32 0.64
N ASP A 214 3.93 9.60 1.82
CA ASP A 214 3.68 10.97 2.29
C ASP A 214 4.90 11.64 2.95
N VAL A 215 5.96 10.87 3.25
CA VAL A 215 7.12 11.35 4.00
C VAL A 215 8.36 11.47 3.12
N ALA A 216 8.69 10.43 2.35
CA ALA A 216 9.91 10.37 1.57
C ALA A 216 9.82 9.38 0.41
N THR A 217 10.51 9.69 -0.68
CA THR A 217 10.64 8.76 -1.80
C THR A 217 11.97 8.92 -2.53
N PHE A 218 12.36 7.92 -3.30
CA PHE A 218 13.58 7.95 -4.11
C PHE A 218 13.41 8.85 -5.34
N ILE A 219 14.39 9.72 -5.57
CA ILE A 219 14.58 10.49 -6.82
C ILE A 219 15.46 9.71 -7.80
N ALA A 220 16.43 8.97 -7.25
CA ALA A 220 17.37 8.09 -7.95
C ALA A 220 18.04 7.15 -6.92
N PRO A 221 18.75 6.09 -7.34
CA PRO A 221 19.53 5.26 -6.42
C PRO A 221 20.48 6.08 -5.53
N GLY A 222 20.31 5.96 -4.21
CA GLY A 222 21.07 6.72 -3.20
C GLY A 222 20.63 8.18 -2.98
N VAL A 223 19.56 8.64 -3.65
CA VAL A 223 19.06 10.02 -3.58
C VAL A 223 17.56 10.05 -3.29
N MET A 224 17.16 10.74 -2.23
CA MET A 224 15.76 10.85 -1.81
C MET A 224 15.32 12.30 -1.67
N ALA A 225 14.01 12.53 -1.74
CA ALA A 225 13.35 13.69 -1.16
C ALA A 225 12.65 13.27 0.13
N CYS A 226 12.59 14.18 1.11
CA CYS A 226 11.93 14.02 2.39
C CYS A 226 11.17 15.31 2.71
N ILE A 227 9.97 15.20 3.28
CA ILE A 227 9.20 16.35 3.75
C ILE A 227 9.96 17.16 4.79
N TRP A 228 9.69 18.45 4.84
CA TRP A 228 10.36 19.39 5.72
C TRP A 228 9.50 20.62 6.03
N THR A 229 9.57 21.03 7.30
CA THR A 229 9.12 22.34 7.77
C THR A 229 10.11 22.89 8.77
N ASP A 230 10.34 24.21 8.72
CA ASP A 230 11.14 24.94 9.71
C ASP A 230 10.26 25.48 10.86
N ASP A 231 8.93 25.33 10.77
CA ASP A 231 7.99 25.78 11.81
C ASP A 231 7.85 24.72 12.92
N PRO A 232 8.38 24.97 14.14
CA PRO A 232 8.30 24.03 15.26
C PRO A 232 6.88 23.80 15.77
N GLU A 233 5.91 24.65 15.40
CA GLU A 233 4.50 24.50 15.79
C GLU A 233 3.69 23.71 14.74
N TYR A 234 4.30 23.33 13.62
CA TYR A 234 3.64 22.51 12.61
C TYR A 234 3.38 21.09 13.18
N PRO A 235 2.18 20.50 13.02
CA PRO A 235 1.81 19.23 13.64
C PRO A 235 2.77 18.07 13.36
N PHE A 236 3.42 18.10 12.20
CA PHE A 236 4.34 17.06 11.73
C PHE A 236 5.82 17.45 11.82
N TYR A 237 6.17 18.49 12.60
CA TYR A 237 7.55 18.97 12.72
C TYR A 237 8.50 17.86 13.18
N ASP A 238 8.17 17.16 14.26
CA ASP A 238 9.03 16.11 14.82
C ASP A 238 9.23 14.96 13.83
N GLN A 239 8.18 14.54 13.11
CA GLN A 239 8.21 13.48 12.12
C GLN A 239 9.08 13.87 10.91
N CYS A 240 8.95 15.11 10.41
CA CYS A 240 9.80 15.63 9.34
C CYS A 240 11.29 15.53 9.71
N HIS A 241 11.65 15.97 10.93
CA HIS A 241 13.05 16.00 11.38
C HIS A 241 13.59 14.61 11.68
N ALA A 242 12.80 13.75 12.32
CA ALA A 242 13.19 12.37 12.63
C ALA A 242 13.39 11.52 11.36
N ALA A 243 12.49 11.67 10.37
CA ALA A 243 12.63 11.01 9.07
C ALA A 243 13.87 11.51 8.33
N TYR A 244 14.06 12.84 8.25
CA TYR A 244 15.23 13.43 7.61
C TYR A 244 16.55 13.00 8.27
N GLU A 245 16.61 12.97 9.60
CA GLU A 245 17.79 12.51 10.35
C GLU A 245 18.09 11.04 10.05
N THR A 246 17.07 10.17 10.11
CA THR A 246 17.21 8.75 9.82
C THR A 246 17.75 8.52 8.41
N LEU A 247 17.10 9.14 7.41
CA LEU A 247 17.47 8.97 6.00
C LEU A 247 18.83 9.58 5.71
N SER A 248 19.13 10.78 6.21
CA SER A 248 20.43 11.45 6.01
C SER A 248 21.56 10.69 6.71
N ASN A 249 21.26 9.92 7.76
CA ASN A 249 22.23 9.06 8.43
C ASN A 249 22.39 7.68 7.78
N ALA A 250 21.42 7.23 6.99
CA ALA A 250 21.42 5.94 6.34
C ALA A 250 22.49 5.78 5.24
N VAL A 251 22.76 4.52 4.94
CA VAL A 251 23.57 4.05 3.82
C VAL A 251 22.71 3.04 3.07
N ASP A 252 22.70 3.06 1.76
CA ASP A 252 21.86 2.16 0.97
C ASP A 252 22.47 0.75 0.80
N ALA A 253 21.81 -0.13 0.04
CA ALA A 253 22.29 -1.49 -0.20
C ALA A 253 23.63 -1.56 -0.94
N LYS A 254 23.98 -0.53 -1.72
CA LYS A 254 25.25 -0.45 -2.47
C LYS A 254 26.34 0.29 -1.72
N GLY A 255 26.12 0.63 -0.44
CA GLY A 255 27.11 1.31 0.40
C GLY A 255 27.20 2.81 0.16
N ARG A 256 26.27 3.42 -0.59
CA ARG A 256 26.24 4.87 -0.80
C ARG A 256 25.63 5.54 0.41
N LYS A 257 26.25 6.65 0.84
CA LYS A 257 25.63 7.56 1.79
C LYS A 257 24.42 8.21 1.12
N MET A 258 23.27 8.19 1.78
CA MET A 258 22.05 8.79 1.24
C MET A 258 22.20 10.30 1.11
N LYS A 259 21.84 10.84 -0.07
CA LYS A 259 21.62 12.27 -0.28
C LYS A 259 20.12 12.54 -0.13
N VAL A 260 19.75 13.40 0.82
CA VAL A 260 18.35 13.69 1.12
C VAL A 260 18.06 15.17 0.87
N TYR A 261 17.14 15.44 -0.04
CA TYR A 261 16.61 16.77 -0.29
C TYR A 261 15.37 17.03 0.57
N LYS A 262 15.18 18.29 0.93
CA LYS A 262 14.00 18.76 1.64
C LYS A 262 12.94 19.19 0.64
N LEU A 263 11.71 18.74 0.84
CA LEU A 263 10.52 19.21 0.15
C LEU A 263 9.63 19.93 1.16
N CYS A 264 9.13 21.12 0.84
CA CYS A 264 8.30 21.87 1.77
C CYS A 264 6.99 21.14 2.11
N MET A 265 6.44 21.43 3.27
CA MET A 265 5.03 21.21 3.61
C MET A 265 4.19 22.43 3.20
N PRO A 266 2.85 22.34 3.19
CA PRO A 266 2.00 23.52 3.18
C PRO A 266 2.38 24.51 4.29
N VAL A 267 2.16 25.81 4.08
CA VAL A 267 2.58 26.83 5.07
C VAL A 267 1.87 26.63 6.41
N ASN A 268 0.58 26.31 6.36
CA ASN A 268 -0.22 25.93 7.52
C ASN A 268 -0.87 24.56 7.25
N PRO A 269 -1.22 23.79 8.29
CA PRO A 269 -2.07 22.61 8.13
C PRO A 269 -3.38 23.01 7.45
N LEU A 270 -3.82 22.18 6.51
CA LEU A 270 -5.06 22.40 5.78
C LEU A 270 -6.19 21.62 6.45
N PHE A 271 -7.39 22.15 6.39
CA PHE A 271 -8.59 21.57 7.00
C PHE A 271 -9.71 21.59 5.98
N MET A 272 -10.60 20.60 6.06
CA MET A 272 -11.85 20.63 5.31
C MET A 272 -12.81 21.64 5.97
N ASP A 273 -13.51 22.44 5.18
CA ASP A 273 -14.57 23.28 5.74
C ASP A 273 -15.84 22.46 6.03
N GLN A 274 -16.65 22.94 6.98
CA GLN A 274 -17.89 22.24 7.36
C GLN A 274 -18.81 21.99 6.16
N ALA A 275 -18.87 22.92 5.21
CA ALA A 275 -19.72 22.79 4.03
C ALA A 275 -19.29 21.64 3.13
N SER A 276 -17.98 21.38 3.02
CA SER A 276 -17.41 20.25 2.27
C SER A 276 -17.63 18.93 3.01
N CYS A 277 -17.42 18.91 4.33
CA CYS A 277 -17.77 17.75 5.17
C CYS A 277 -19.25 17.36 5.01
N ASP A 278 -20.16 18.34 4.99
CA ASP A 278 -21.60 18.11 4.84
C ASP A 278 -22.00 17.52 3.47
N THR A 279 -21.09 17.50 2.49
CA THR A 279 -21.31 16.84 1.18
C THR A 279 -20.93 15.35 1.17
N ILE A 280 -20.27 14.87 2.22
CA ILE A 280 -19.78 13.49 2.34
C ILE A 280 -20.81 12.71 3.17
N ASP A 281 -21.27 11.59 2.61
CA ASP A 281 -22.18 10.70 3.32
C ASP A 281 -21.49 10.11 4.56
N ALA A 282 -22.17 10.13 5.70
CA ALA A 282 -21.72 9.42 6.89
C ALA A 282 -22.18 7.95 6.82
N ASP A 283 -21.25 7.01 6.98
CA ASP A 283 -21.51 5.58 7.09
C ASP A 283 -20.90 5.06 8.40
N GLU A 284 -21.57 4.13 9.07
CA GLU A 284 -21.06 3.54 10.33
C GLU A 284 -19.83 2.66 10.11
N ASN A 285 -19.61 2.23 8.86
CA ASN A 285 -18.51 1.39 8.43
C ASN A 285 -17.44 2.17 7.66
N ALA A 286 -17.39 3.50 7.75
CA ALA A 286 -16.36 4.30 7.10
C ALA A 286 -15.87 5.42 8.03
N GLU A 287 -14.59 5.77 7.91
CA GLU A 287 -13.99 6.83 8.73
C GLU A 287 -14.69 8.18 8.46
N PRO A 288 -15.21 8.86 9.50
CA PRO A 288 -15.89 10.14 9.32
C PRO A 288 -14.92 11.23 8.85
N ARG A 289 -15.40 12.14 7.99
CA ARG A 289 -14.66 13.34 7.58
C ARG A 289 -15.14 14.54 8.38
N VAL A 290 -14.29 15.05 9.27
CA VAL A 290 -14.60 16.15 10.19
C VAL A 290 -13.72 17.39 9.93
N PRO A 291 -14.20 18.61 10.24
CA PRO A 291 -13.49 19.85 9.88
C PRO A 291 -12.35 20.23 10.84
N ASP A 292 -12.24 19.58 12.00
CA ASP A 292 -11.24 19.87 13.04
C ASP A 292 -10.01 18.95 12.97
N GLU A 293 -9.95 18.06 11.99
CA GLU A 293 -8.79 17.21 11.71
C GLU A 293 -7.96 17.77 10.54
N PRO A 294 -6.62 17.80 10.68
CA PRO A 294 -5.76 18.26 9.61
C PRO A 294 -5.75 17.25 8.46
N LEU A 295 -5.89 17.75 7.24
CA LEU A 295 -5.72 16.99 6.01
C LEU A 295 -4.25 16.55 5.86
N ILE A 296 -4.04 15.34 5.34
CA ILE A 296 -2.71 14.81 4.99
C ILE A 296 -2.24 15.42 3.65
N ALA A 297 -2.06 16.74 3.64
CA ALA A 297 -1.70 17.52 2.45
C ALA A 297 -0.19 17.52 2.20
N SER A 298 0.39 16.35 1.90
CA SER A 298 1.82 16.24 1.59
C SER A 298 2.12 16.50 0.10
N TYR A 299 3.06 17.39 -0.21
CA TYR A 299 3.58 17.51 -1.58
C TYR A 299 4.44 16.31 -1.99
N MET A 300 4.82 15.43 -1.04
CA MET A 300 5.58 14.21 -1.31
C MET A 300 4.76 13.16 -2.06
N ASN A 301 3.43 13.23 -1.96
CA ASN A 301 2.50 12.29 -2.58
C ASN A 301 2.34 12.54 -4.10
N TYR A 302 3.47 12.74 -4.80
CA TYR A 302 3.56 12.99 -6.23
C TYR A 302 3.84 11.70 -7.01
N LEU A 303 3.42 11.67 -8.28
CA LEU A 303 3.71 10.55 -9.17
C LEU A 303 4.89 10.86 -10.10
N VAL A 304 5.83 9.93 -10.20
CA VAL A 304 6.82 9.91 -11.30
C VAL A 304 6.35 8.94 -12.37
N THR A 305 6.26 9.41 -13.62
CA THR A 305 5.88 8.59 -14.77
C THR A 305 6.74 8.92 -15.98
N ASN A 306 7.68 8.03 -16.30
CA ASN A 306 8.72 8.25 -17.30
C ASN A 306 9.48 9.57 -17.06
N HIS A 307 9.25 10.60 -17.87
CA HIS A 307 9.89 11.91 -17.76
C HIS A 307 8.97 12.99 -17.15
N GLY A 308 7.80 12.60 -16.65
CA GLY A 308 6.85 13.48 -15.97
C GLY A 308 6.85 13.27 -14.46
N VAL A 309 6.67 14.37 -13.73
CA VAL A 309 6.47 14.38 -12.27
C VAL A 309 5.21 15.17 -11.99
N ILE A 310 4.17 14.51 -11.47
CA ILE A 310 2.84 15.11 -11.25
C ILE A 310 2.70 15.42 -9.76
N VAL A 311 2.74 16.70 -9.44
CA VAL A 311 2.86 17.22 -8.06
C VAL A 311 1.49 17.70 -7.57
N PRO A 312 1.05 17.29 -6.36
CA PRO A 312 -0.15 17.82 -5.73
C PRO A 312 -0.16 19.34 -5.61
N GLN A 313 -1.32 19.96 -5.76
CA GLN A 313 -1.55 21.39 -5.51
C GLN A 313 -2.84 21.53 -4.69
N TYR A 314 -2.77 22.34 -3.64
CA TYR A 314 -3.79 22.45 -2.60
C TYR A 314 -4.41 23.85 -2.49
N GLY A 315 -3.98 24.80 -3.31
CA GLY A 315 -4.33 26.21 -3.16
C GLY A 315 -3.54 26.90 -2.04
N ASP A 316 -2.45 26.28 -1.58
CA ASP A 316 -1.56 26.80 -0.54
C ASP A 316 -0.47 27.70 -1.13
N GLU A 317 0.15 28.54 -0.29
CA GLU A 317 1.22 29.45 -0.70
C GLU A 317 2.47 28.71 -1.22
N ASN A 318 2.76 27.50 -0.72
CA ASN A 318 3.89 26.69 -1.14
C ASN A 318 3.62 25.82 -2.39
N ASP A 319 2.45 25.90 -3.02
CA ASP A 319 2.09 25.07 -4.18
C ASP A 319 3.16 25.14 -5.30
N GLN A 320 3.49 26.35 -5.75
CA GLN A 320 4.50 26.56 -6.80
C GLN A 320 5.92 26.28 -6.28
N LEU A 321 6.17 26.52 -4.99
CA LEU A 321 7.47 26.23 -4.38
C LEU A 321 7.78 24.72 -4.42
N ALA A 322 6.78 23.88 -4.17
CA ALA A 322 6.94 22.43 -4.25
C ALA A 322 7.33 21.98 -5.67
N VAL A 323 6.61 22.48 -6.70
CA VAL A 323 6.91 22.19 -8.11
C VAL A 323 8.31 22.66 -8.50
N ASP A 324 8.68 23.89 -8.14
CA ASP A 324 9.99 24.46 -8.47
C ASP A 324 11.13 23.75 -7.74
N THR A 325 10.89 23.30 -6.51
CA THR A 325 11.86 22.53 -5.72
C THR A 325 12.11 21.17 -6.34
N LEU A 326 11.05 20.42 -6.65
CA LEU A 326 11.18 19.14 -7.35
C LEU A 326 11.85 19.30 -8.72
N GLN A 327 11.48 20.33 -9.49
CA GLN A 327 12.12 20.58 -10.79
C GLN A 327 13.63 20.79 -10.64
N LYS A 328 14.07 21.61 -9.68
CA LYS A 328 15.50 21.82 -9.40
C LYS A 328 16.21 20.53 -8.98
N ILE A 329 15.57 19.72 -8.14
CA ILE A 329 16.12 18.44 -7.69
C ILE A 329 16.30 17.49 -8.88
N TYR A 330 15.28 17.32 -9.71
CA TYR A 330 15.36 16.46 -10.89
C TYR A 330 16.36 16.98 -11.92
N ASP A 331 16.45 18.29 -12.14
CA ASP A 331 17.45 18.88 -13.04
C ASP A 331 18.87 18.68 -12.51
N GLU A 332 19.09 18.74 -11.19
CA GLU A 332 20.41 18.46 -10.58
C GLU A 332 20.79 16.98 -10.70
N VAL A 333 19.84 16.07 -10.45
CA VAL A 333 20.10 14.62 -10.38
C VAL A 333 20.19 13.99 -11.77
N TRP A 334 19.29 14.38 -12.69
CA TRP A 334 19.13 13.74 -14.00
C TRP A 334 19.56 14.61 -15.17
N GLY A 335 19.77 15.92 -14.95
CA GLY A 335 20.11 16.90 -15.97
C GLY A 335 18.90 17.75 -16.40
N GLU A 336 19.17 19.01 -16.71
CA GLU A 336 18.16 20.00 -17.06
C GLU A 336 17.26 19.54 -18.21
N GLY A 337 15.95 19.55 -17.98
CA GLY A 337 14.93 19.24 -18.99
C GLY A 337 14.73 17.76 -19.28
N VAL A 338 15.38 16.85 -18.54
CA VAL A 338 15.14 15.40 -18.63
C VAL A 338 13.81 15.01 -17.99
N TYR A 339 13.43 15.69 -16.91
CA TYR A 339 12.13 15.54 -16.25
C TYR A 339 11.37 16.86 -16.27
N LYS A 340 10.04 16.76 -16.29
CA LYS A 340 9.15 17.91 -16.17
C LYS A 340 8.20 17.75 -14.99
N CYS A 341 8.33 18.64 -14.01
CA CYS A 341 7.40 18.76 -12.91
C CYS A 341 6.18 19.61 -13.32
N VAL A 342 4.99 19.12 -12.99
CA VAL A 342 3.70 19.73 -13.30
C VAL A 342 2.80 19.65 -12.08
N GLY A 343 2.35 20.81 -11.58
CA GLY A 343 1.34 20.88 -10.52
C GLY A 343 -0.05 20.53 -11.05
N VAL A 344 -0.81 19.74 -10.29
CA VAL A 344 -2.22 19.41 -10.55
C VAL A 344 -3.04 19.70 -9.30
N GLN A 345 -4.13 20.46 -9.47
CA GLN A 345 -5.08 20.71 -8.40
C GLN A 345 -5.72 19.41 -7.94
N SER A 346 -5.51 19.07 -6.67
CA SER A 346 -5.84 17.77 -6.09
C SER A 346 -6.46 17.91 -4.69
N GLU A 347 -6.93 19.10 -4.32
CA GLU A 347 -7.61 19.38 -3.05
C GLU A 347 -8.77 18.40 -2.75
N GLN A 348 -9.51 17.99 -3.78
CA GLN A 348 -10.64 17.07 -3.63
C GLN A 348 -10.20 15.63 -3.34
N VAL A 349 -8.96 15.27 -3.69
CA VAL A 349 -8.42 13.93 -3.41
C VAL A 349 -7.97 13.84 -1.96
N VAL A 350 -7.31 14.89 -1.45
CA VAL A 350 -6.82 14.91 -0.05
C VAL A 350 -7.94 14.91 0.98
N PHE A 351 -9.14 15.34 0.61
CA PHE A 351 -10.34 15.16 1.43
C PHE A 351 -10.65 13.70 1.75
N GLY A 352 -10.20 12.76 0.92
CA GLY A 352 -10.34 11.32 1.12
C GLY A 352 -9.16 10.65 1.82
N GLY A 353 -8.16 11.41 2.32
CA GLY A 353 -7.08 10.85 3.14
C GLY A 353 -5.75 10.57 2.41
N GLY A 354 -5.63 10.91 1.12
CA GLY A 354 -4.38 10.68 0.36
C GLY A 354 -4.29 11.55 -0.88
N ASN A 355 -3.37 11.24 -1.82
CA ASN A 355 -3.26 12.07 -3.03
C ASN A 355 -2.81 11.33 -4.30
N ILE A 356 -2.21 12.06 -5.26
CA ILE A 356 -1.85 11.60 -6.60
C ILE A 356 -1.09 10.27 -6.57
N HIS A 357 -0.14 10.11 -5.66
CA HIS A 357 0.60 8.86 -5.52
C HIS A 357 -0.30 7.71 -5.04
N CYS A 358 -1.18 7.96 -4.06
CA CYS A 358 -2.12 6.98 -3.50
C CYS A 358 -3.18 6.49 -4.51
N ILE A 359 -3.58 7.32 -5.48
CA ILE A 359 -4.59 6.95 -6.48
C ILE A 359 -4.00 6.36 -7.77
N THR A 360 -2.68 6.11 -7.81
CA THR A 360 -2.00 5.61 -9.02
C THR A 360 -1.11 4.41 -8.74
N GLN A 361 -1.01 3.51 -9.73
CA GLN A 361 -0.05 2.39 -9.72
C GLN A 361 0.63 2.30 -11.08
N GLN A 362 1.95 2.43 -11.09
CA GLN A 362 2.77 2.28 -12.30
C GLN A 362 2.97 0.81 -12.65
N GLU A 363 2.93 0.52 -13.95
CA GLU A 363 3.32 -0.77 -14.53
C GLU A 363 4.61 -0.57 -15.34
N PRO A 364 5.76 -1.13 -14.90
CA PRO A 364 7.03 -0.95 -15.60
C PRO A 364 7.03 -1.67 -16.96
N SER A 365 7.79 -1.11 -17.90
CA SER A 365 8.21 -1.86 -19.10
C SER A 365 9.18 -2.97 -18.68
N ALA A 366 8.95 -4.19 -19.20
CA ALA A 366 9.74 -5.38 -18.85
C ALA A 366 11.04 -5.51 -19.64
#